data_AF-A0A7D8HAA0-F1
#
_entry.id   AF-A0A7D8HAA0-F1
#
_cell.length_a   1.000
_cell.length_b   1.000
_cell.length_c   1.000
_cell.angle_alpha   90.00
_cell.angle_beta   90.00
_cell.angle_gamma   90.00
#
_symmetry.space_group_name_H-M   'P 1'
#
loop_
_entity.id
_entity.type
_entity.pdbx_description
1 polymer ?
#
loop_
_entity_poly.entity_id
_entity_poly.type
_entity_poly.pdbx_seq_one_letter_code
_entity_poly.pdbx_strand_id
1 'polypeptide(L)'
;MNQQVEQTDLKRTMKSRHLFMIALGGVIGTGLFMGSGQIVHNAGPGGAILAFLVGGFVMYLTMLCLGELSVAMPEAGSFQSYASKFISPGFGFVVGWMYWLNWAVTVGVELTTVSILMKRWFPDVSSWI
;
A
#
# COMPACT_ATOMS: atom_id res chain seq x y z
N MET A 1 11.18 -23.21 37.48
CA MET A 1 9.96 -23.03 36.68
C MET A 1 10.39 -22.43 35.34
N ASN A 2 10.81 -23.28 34.40
CA ASN A 2 11.34 -22.83 33.10
C ASN A 2 10.17 -22.80 32.11
N GLN A 3 9.60 -21.61 31.89
CA GLN A 3 8.66 -21.40 30.79
C GLN A 3 9.45 -21.42 29.48
N GLN A 4 9.38 -22.54 28.75
CA GLN A 4 9.74 -22.58 27.35
C GLN A 4 8.74 -21.69 26.61
N VAL A 5 9.18 -20.53 26.15
CA VAL A 5 8.42 -19.71 25.20
C VAL A 5 8.30 -20.53 23.93
N GLU A 6 7.12 -21.12 23.71
CA GLU A 6 6.77 -21.82 22.49
C GLU A 6 6.79 -20.79 21.35
N GLN A 7 7.93 -20.71 20.65
CA GLN A 7 8.06 -19.93 19.43
C GLN A 7 7.12 -20.56 18.41
N THR A 8 5.94 -19.97 18.27
CA THR A 8 4.95 -20.36 17.27
C THR A 8 5.50 -19.92 15.91
N ASP A 9 6.36 -20.75 15.33
CA ASP A 9 7.00 -20.46 14.06
C ASP A 9 5.93 -20.50 12.96
N LEU A 10 5.79 -19.40 12.22
CA LEU A 10 4.77 -19.29 11.18
C LEU A 10 5.11 -20.27 10.05
N LYS A 11 4.20 -21.19 9.76
CA LYS A 11 4.36 -22.09 8.61
C LYS A 11 4.42 -21.29 7.32
N ARG A 12 5.57 -21.32 6.63
CA ARG A 12 5.75 -20.75 5.28
C ARG A 12 4.97 -21.56 4.23
N THR A 13 3.66 -21.32 4.13
CA THR A 13 2.77 -22.00 3.17
C THR A 13 2.35 -21.11 1.99
N MET A 14 2.73 -19.83 2.00
CA MET A 14 2.39 -18.88 0.94
C MET A 14 3.08 -19.24 -0.37
N LYS A 15 2.26 -19.58 -1.38
CA LYS A 15 2.70 -19.84 -2.76
C LYS A 15 2.75 -18.54 -3.55
N SER A 16 3.50 -18.50 -4.65
CA SER A 16 3.60 -17.31 -5.52
C SER A 16 2.24 -16.77 -5.98
N ARG A 17 1.25 -17.64 -6.21
CA ARG A 17 -0.13 -17.24 -6.52
C ARG A 17 -0.78 -16.44 -5.38
N HIS A 18 -0.54 -16.80 -4.12
CA HIS A 18 -1.10 -16.08 -2.98
C HIS A 18 -0.48 -14.68 -2.87
N LEU A 19 0.84 -14.57 -3.07
CA LEU A 19 1.51 -13.28 -3.10
C LEU A 19 0.97 -12.40 -4.25
N PHE A 20 0.76 -12.98 -5.43
CA PHE A 20 0.20 -12.25 -6.56
C PHE A 20 -1.23 -11.75 -6.29
N MET A 21 -2.08 -12.58 -5.65
CA MET A 21 -3.42 -12.15 -5.25
C MET A 21 -3.40 -11.01 -4.23
N ILE A 22 -2.48 -11.05 -3.25
CA ILE A 22 -2.30 -9.97 -2.27
C ILE A 22 -1.84 -8.68 -2.97
N ALA A 23 -0.86 -8.78 -3.87
CA ALA A 23 -0.34 -7.64 -4.61
C ALA A 23 -1.43 -6.99 -5.50
N LEU A 24 -2.20 -7.80 -6.23
CA LEU A 24 -3.31 -7.30 -7.04
C LEU A 24 -4.39 -6.63 -6.18
N GLY A 25 -4.75 -7.24 -5.06
CA GLY A 25 -5.74 -6.68 -4.13
C GLY A 25 -5.29 -5.36 -3.51
N GLY A 26 -3.98 -5.20 -3.25
CA GLY A 26 -3.44 -3.95 -2.70
C GLY A 26 -3.26 -2.83 -3.73
N VAL A 27 -3.00 -3.15 -5.00
CA VAL A 27 -2.76 -2.14 -6.05
C VAL A 27 -4.07 -1.64 -6.68
N ILE A 28 -5.07 -2.50 -6.82
CA ILE A 28 -6.36 -2.14 -7.41
C ILE A 28 -7.26 -1.56 -6.32
N GLY A 29 -7.26 -0.24 -6.18
CA GLY A 29 -8.00 0.46 -5.13
C GLY A 29 -8.63 1.78 -5.56
N THR A 30 -9.01 2.56 -4.56
CA THR A 30 -9.68 3.87 -4.71
C THR A 30 -8.90 4.85 -5.57
N GLY A 31 -7.56 4.79 -5.56
CA GLY A 31 -6.71 5.61 -6.42
C GLY A 31 -6.96 5.41 -7.91
N LEU A 32 -7.25 4.18 -8.35
CA LEU A 32 -7.56 3.89 -9.75
C LEU A 32 -9.01 4.28 -10.08
N PHE A 33 -9.97 3.99 -9.21
CA PHE A 33 -11.40 4.22 -9.51
C PHE A 33 -11.85 5.67 -9.33
N MET A 34 -11.44 6.31 -8.23
CA MET A 34 -11.83 7.68 -7.90
C MET A 34 -10.76 8.69 -8.32
N GLY A 35 -9.48 8.34 -8.14
CA GLY A 35 -8.36 9.19 -8.50
C GLY A 35 -8.21 9.41 -10.01
N SER A 36 -8.49 8.40 -10.85
CA SER A 36 -8.39 8.56 -12.31
C SER A 36 -9.35 9.61 -12.86
N GLY A 37 -10.59 9.65 -12.37
CA GLY A 37 -11.58 10.65 -12.74
C GLY A 37 -11.11 12.07 -12.40
N GLN A 38 -10.53 12.26 -11.21
CA GLN A 38 -9.98 13.55 -10.79
C GLN A 38 -8.77 13.96 -11.63
N ILE A 39 -7.87 13.02 -11.96
CA ILE A 39 -6.70 13.28 -12.79
C ILE A 39 -7.13 13.68 -14.21
N VAL A 40 -8.09 12.98 -14.81
CA VAL A 40 -8.63 13.33 -16.14
C VAL A 40 -9.36 14.68 -16.11
N HIS A 41 -10.12 14.96 -15.05
CA HIS A 41 -10.80 16.25 -14.90
C HIS A 41 -9.81 17.42 -14.82
N ASN A 42 -8.72 17.26 -14.08
CA ASN A 42 -7.74 18.33 -13.85
C ASN A 42 -6.72 18.48 -15.00
N ALA A 43 -6.18 17.37 -15.50
CA ALA A 43 -5.08 17.36 -16.48
C ALA A 43 -5.56 17.14 -17.93
N GLY A 44 -6.84 16.83 -18.12
CA GLY A 44 -7.39 16.41 -19.41
C GLY A 44 -6.97 14.98 -19.82
N PRO A 45 -7.52 14.43 -20.90
CA PRO A 45 -7.26 13.06 -21.33
C PRO A 45 -5.79 12.80 -21.67
N GLY A 46 -5.14 13.72 -22.39
CA GLY A 46 -3.73 13.61 -22.75
C GLY A 46 -2.79 13.77 -21.55
N GLY A 47 -3.09 14.72 -20.65
CA GLY A 47 -2.32 14.95 -19.43
C GLY A 47 -2.43 13.78 -18.45
N ALA A 48 -3.58 13.13 -18.36
CA ALA A 48 -3.77 11.95 -17.54
C ALA A 48 -2.89 10.78 -17.98
N ILE A 49 -2.84 10.47 -19.28
CA ILE A 49 -1.98 9.40 -19.80
C ILE A 49 -0.52 9.69 -19.50
N LEU A 50 -0.06 10.93 -19.73
CA LEU A 50 1.31 11.32 -19.44
C LEU A 50 1.63 11.20 -17.94
N ALA A 51 0.71 11.64 -17.07
CA ALA A 51 0.86 11.53 -15.62
C ALA A 51 0.98 10.06 -15.17
N PHE A 52 0.17 9.16 -15.71
CA PHE A 52 0.27 7.72 -15.42
C PHE A 52 1.57 7.10 -15.94
N LEU A 53 2.04 7.50 -17.12
CA LEU A 53 3.31 7.00 -17.66
C LEU A 53 4.50 7.45 -16.82
N VAL A 54 4.57 8.73 -16.47
CA VAL A 54 5.68 9.27 -15.65
C VAL A 54 5.62 8.71 -14.23
N GLY A 55 4.45 8.72 -13.60
CA GLY A 55 4.27 8.16 -12.25
C GLY A 55 4.55 6.66 -12.21
N GLY A 56 4.04 5.92 -13.19
CA GLY A 56 4.29 4.49 -13.34
C GLY A 56 5.76 4.17 -13.58
N PHE A 57 6.48 4.97 -14.35
CA PHE A 57 7.91 4.80 -14.57
C PHE A 57 8.72 5.00 -13.28
N VAL A 58 8.43 6.05 -12.51
CA VAL A 58 9.09 6.28 -11.20
C VAL A 58 8.79 5.14 -10.22
N MET A 59 7.54 4.66 -10.19
CA MET A 59 7.16 3.52 -9.36
C MET A 59 7.83 2.22 -9.78
N TYR A 60 7.96 1.99 -11.09
CA TYR A 60 8.67 0.83 -11.61
C TYR A 60 10.12 0.79 -11.14
N LEU A 61 10.85 1.91 -11.24
CA LEU A 61 12.21 2.02 -10.74
C LEU A 61 12.30 1.78 -9.23
N THR A 62 11.34 2.33 -8.48
CA THR A 62 11.27 2.14 -7.02
C THR A 62 11.07 0.66 -6.66
N MET A 63 10.18 -0.03 -7.37
CA MET A 63 9.90 -1.47 -7.13
C MET A 63 11.07 -2.37 -7.54
N LEU A 64 11.83 -2.00 -8.57
CA LEU A 64 13.06 -2.71 -8.91
C LEU A 64 14.07 -2.66 -7.76
N CYS A 65 14.38 -1.47 -7.25
CA CYS A 65 15.31 -1.31 -6.12
C CYS A 65 14.81 -2.03 -4.86
N LEU A 66 13.51 -1.95 -4.57
CA LEU A 66 12.92 -2.65 -3.43
C LEU A 66 12.95 -4.17 -3.59
N GLY A 67 12.76 -4.67 -4.81
CA GLY A 67 12.82 -6.09 -5.14
C GLY A 67 14.21 -6.66 -4.87
N GLU A 68 15.26 -5.99 -5.34
CA GLU A 68 16.65 -6.38 -5.06
C GLU A 68 16.94 -6.41 -3.56
N LEU A 69 16.47 -5.39 -2.83
CA LEU A 69 16.67 -5.29 -1.39
C LEU A 69 15.93 -6.39 -0.62
N SER A 70 14.72 -6.77 -1.07
CA SER A 70 13.90 -7.82 -0.47
C SER A 70 14.46 -9.22 -0.67
N VAL A 71 15.18 -9.45 -1.77
CA VAL A 71 15.92 -10.69 -2.00
C VAL A 71 17.21 -10.71 -1.17
N ALA A 72 17.91 -9.57 -1.08
CA ALA A 72 19.15 -9.46 -0.30
C ALA A 72 18.93 -9.58 1.21
N MET A 73 17.82 -9.07 1.75
CA MET A 73 17.47 -9.15 3.18
C MET A 73 16.00 -9.56 3.35
N PRO A 74 15.70 -10.88 3.42
CA PRO A 74 14.34 -11.39 3.53
C PRO A 74 13.81 -11.29 4.98
N GLU A 75 13.72 -10.06 5.49
CA GLU A 75 13.16 -9.73 6.80
C GLU A 75 11.71 -9.20 6.65
N ALA A 76 10.82 -9.56 7.58
CA ALA A 76 9.41 -9.14 7.53
C ALA A 76 9.21 -7.62 7.75
N GLY A 77 10.23 -6.90 8.24
CA GLY A 77 10.16 -5.47 8.58
C GLY A 77 10.22 -4.52 7.38
N SER A 78 10.61 -5.00 6.18
CA SER A 78 10.66 -4.22 4.93
C SER A 78 11.33 -2.83 5.10
N PHE A 79 10.70 -1.76 4.61
CA PHE A 79 11.22 -0.38 4.58
C PHE A 79 11.72 0.15 5.92
N GLN A 80 11.01 -0.16 7.02
CA GLN A 80 11.42 0.31 8.34
C GLN A 80 12.74 -0.35 8.77
N SER A 81 12.90 -1.65 8.50
CA SER A 81 14.14 -2.39 8.78
C SER A 81 15.29 -1.88 7.92
N TYR A 82 15.02 -1.55 6.65
CA TYR A 82 16.04 -0.99 5.76
C TYR A 82 16.47 0.41 6.20
N ALA A 83 15.53 1.29 6.54
CA ALA A 83 15.83 2.64 7.00
C ALA A 83 16.60 2.65 8.33
N SER A 84 16.23 1.77 9.28
CA SER A 84 16.94 1.67 10.56
C SER A 84 18.38 1.16 10.40
N LYS A 85 18.60 0.23 9.46
CA LYS A 85 19.89 -0.43 9.23
C LYS A 85 20.87 0.38 8.37
N PHE A 86 20.38 1.08 7.34
CA PHE A 86 21.24 1.82 6.41
C PHE A 86 21.35 3.33 6.68
N ILE A 87 20.40 3.94 7.40
CA ILE A 87 20.41 5.38 7.68
C ILE A 87 20.70 5.61 9.17
N SER A 88 19.74 5.28 10.02
CA SER A 88 19.85 5.45 11.48
C SER A 88 18.64 4.83 12.16
N PRO A 89 18.77 4.29 13.40
CA PRO A 89 17.65 3.83 14.19
C PRO A 89 16.53 4.89 14.37
N GLY A 90 16.89 6.17 14.49
CA GLY A 90 15.92 7.26 14.60
C GLY A 90 15.13 7.49 13.32
N PHE A 91 15.78 7.37 12.16
CA PHE A 91 15.09 7.42 10.85
C PHE A 91 14.14 6.23 10.68
N GLY A 92 14.54 5.04 11.10
CA GLY A 92 13.66 3.87 11.12
C GLY A 92 12.39 4.10 11.92
N PHE A 93 12.48 4.71 13.12
CA PHE A 93 11.32 5.06 13.93
C PHE A 93 10.37 6.04 13.23
N VAL A 94 10.91 7.09 12.61
CA VAL A 94 10.12 8.08 11.87
C VAL A 94 9.41 7.44 10.68
N VAL A 95 10.12 6.63 9.89
CA VAL A 95 9.54 5.92 8.73
C VAL A 95 8.42 4.98 9.18
N GLY A 96 8.61 4.25 10.29
CA GLY A 96 7.56 3.40 10.87
C GLY A 96 6.29 4.18 11.22
N TRP A 97 6.44 5.33 11.87
CA TRP A 97 5.30 6.20 12.20
C TRP A 97 4.62 6.79 10.97
N MET A 98 5.40 7.28 9.99
CA MET A 98 4.83 7.80 8.73
C MET A 98 4.09 6.71 7.98
N TYR A 99 4.60 5.48 7.97
CA TYR A 99 3.96 4.33 7.34
C TYR A 99 2.63 4.00 8.03
N TRP A 100 2.62 3.92 9.37
CA TRP A 100 1.40 3.67 10.12
C TRP A 100 0.34 4.76 9.89
N LEU A 101 0.74 6.04 9.92
CA LEU A 101 -0.17 7.16 9.64
C LEU A 101 -0.71 7.11 8.22
N ASN A 102 0.12 6.76 7.23
CA ASN A 102 -0.32 6.61 5.85
C ASN A 102 -1.40 5.52 5.73
N TRP A 103 -1.24 4.37 6.39
CA TRP A 103 -2.26 3.32 6.42
C TRP A 103 -3.54 3.76 7.15
N ALA A 104 -3.42 4.46 8.28
CA ALA A 104 -4.58 4.98 9.01
C ALA A 104 -5.41 5.95 8.15
N VAL A 105 -4.75 6.87 7.43
CA VAL A 105 -5.41 7.78 6.49
C VAL A 105 -6.02 7.03 5.32
N THR A 106 -5.30 6.06 4.75
CA THR A 106 -5.78 5.26 3.61
C THR A 106 -7.09 4.55 3.95
N VAL A 107 -7.19 3.92 5.12
CA VAL A 107 -8.44 3.28 5.58
C VAL A 107 -9.59 4.29 5.64
N GLY A 108 -9.35 5.51 6.15
CA GLY A 108 -10.37 6.56 6.17
C GLY A 108 -10.84 6.99 4.77
N VAL A 109 -9.91 7.10 3.82
CA VAL A 109 -10.22 7.40 2.41
C VAL A 109 -11.01 6.27 1.76
N GLU A 110 -10.65 5.01 2.03
CA GLU A 110 -11.37 3.84 1.51
C GLU A 110 -12.81 3.79 2.01
N LEU A 111 -13.05 4.01 3.31
CA LEU A 111 -14.41 4.07 3.87
C LEU A 111 -15.24 5.19 3.24
N THR A 112 -14.66 6.37 3.06
CA THR A 112 -15.33 7.51 2.41
C THR A 112 -15.63 7.22 0.94
N THR A 113 -14.71 6.56 0.24
CA THR A 113 -14.91 6.18 -1.16
C THR A 113 -16.03 5.15 -1.29
N VAL A 114 -16.08 4.16 -0.39
CA VAL A 114 -17.14 3.16 -0.35
C VAL A 114 -18.51 3.82 -0.10
N SER A 115 -18.60 4.77 0.82
CA SER A 115 -19.89 5.45 1.10
C SER A 115 -20.40 6.28 -0.09
N ILE A 116 -19.49 6.94 -0.83
CA ILE A 116 -19.83 7.65 -2.06
C ILE A 116 -20.27 6.66 -3.15
N LEU A 117 -19.55 5.55 -3.30
CA LEU A 117 -19.83 4.53 -4.29
C LEU A 117 -21.20 3.86 -4.01
N MET A 118 -21.53 3.57 -2.75
CA MET A 118 -22.82 2.97 -2.37
C MET A 118 -24.03 3.82 -2.72
N LYS A 119 -23.92 5.16 -2.69
CA LYS A 119 -25.01 6.06 -3.14
C LYS A 119 -25.42 5.84 -4.59
N ARG A 120 -24.57 5.23 -5.42
CA ARG A 120 -24.92 4.90 -6.81
C ARG A 120 -26.00 3.84 -6.92
N TRP A 121 -26.12 2.94 -5.93
CA TRP A 121 -27.10 1.86 -5.88
C TRP A 121 -28.16 2.07 -4.79
N PHE A 122 -27.78 2.68 -3.67
CA PHE A 122 -28.66 2.99 -2.53
C PHE A 122 -28.68 4.50 -2.26
N PRO A 123 -29.34 5.30 -3.11
CA PRO A 123 -29.34 6.76 -2.99
C PRO A 123 -30.03 7.27 -1.71
N ASP A 124 -30.98 6.50 -1.17
CA ASP A 124 -31.77 6.87 0.01
C ASP A 124 -31.07 6.55 1.35
N VAL A 125 -29.96 5.81 1.32
CA VAL A 125 -29.17 5.49 2.52
C VAL A 125 -28.14 6.59 2.76
N SER A 126 -28.08 7.10 3.98
CA SER A 126 -27.17 8.18 4.35
C SER A 126 -25.72 7.71 4.41
N SER A 127 -24.78 8.50 3.86
CA SER A 127 -23.35 8.16 3.72
C SER A 127 -22.55 8.01 5.02
N TRP A 128 -23.18 8.16 6.19
CA TRP A 128 -22.56 7.99 7.51
C TRP A 128 -22.93 6.65 8.18
N ILE A 129 -23.86 5.90 7.58
CA ILE A 129 -24.18 4.51 7.89
C ILE A 129 -23.36 3.62 6.96
#